data_AF-A0AAV8WWX6-F1
#
_entry.id   AF-A0AAV8WWX6-F1
#
_cell.length_a   1.000
_cell.length_b   1.000
_cell.length_c   1.000
_cell.angle_alpha   90.00
_cell.angle_beta   90.00
_cell.angle_gamma   90.00
#
_symmetry.space_group_name_H-M   'P 1'
#
loop_
_entity.id
_entity.type
_entity.pdbx_description
1 polymer ?
#
loop_
_entity_poly.entity_id
_entity_poly.type
_entity_poly.pdbx_seq_one_letter_code
_entity_poly.pdbx_strand_id
1 'polypeptide(L)'
;MFLNTVGVTDKFVRVSLSKKRDSGVALPNNRGRHIPKNKLPETVRMSMISHISSFPVYDSHCSRARSNRKYLGPKLNINLMYKLYVEKCKTDDIEQSVIAKEWLYRKIFNKRV
;
A
#
# COMPACT_ATOMS: atom_id res chain seq x y z
N MET A 1 -44.63 18.69 12.06
CA MET A 1 -45.23 17.72 12.99
C MET A 1 -44.68 16.30 12.76
N PHE A 2 -44.77 15.74 11.55
CA PHE A 2 -44.29 14.38 11.23
C PHE A 2 -42.78 14.12 11.47
N LEU A 3 -41.90 15.05 11.07
CA LEU A 3 -40.44 14.89 11.21
C LEU A 3 -39.97 14.78 12.67
N ASN A 4 -40.64 15.48 13.58
CA ASN A 4 -40.34 15.44 15.02
C ASN A 4 -40.74 14.09 15.64
N THR A 5 -41.81 13.45 15.13
CA THR A 5 -42.28 12.14 15.59
C THR A 5 -41.26 11.04 15.32
N VAL A 6 -40.58 11.09 14.18
CA VAL A 6 -39.53 10.12 13.79
C VAL A 6 -38.11 10.58 14.13
N GLY A 7 -37.97 11.77 14.74
CA GLY A 7 -36.67 12.31 15.17
C GLY A 7 -35.69 12.59 14.03
N VAL A 8 -36.17 12.94 12.82
CA VAL A 8 -35.31 13.24 11.67
C VAL A 8 -35.41 14.70 11.24
N THR A 9 -34.33 15.22 10.67
CA THR A 9 -34.33 16.59 10.13
C THR A 9 -34.88 16.62 8.70
N ASP A 10 -35.48 17.75 8.30
CA ASP A 10 -35.92 17.96 6.91
C ASP A 10 -34.76 17.75 5.90
N LYS A 11 -33.56 18.21 6.26
CA LYS A 11 -32.33 17.99 5.49
C LYS A 11 -32.02 16.51 5.28
N PHE A 12 -32.22 15.68 6.30
CA PHE A 12 -32.01 14.23 6.19
C PHE A 12 -32.95 13.60 5.16
N VAL A 13 -34.23 13.97 5.17
CA VAL A 13 -35.22 13.48 4.21
C VAL A 13 -34.86 13.91 2.78
N ARG A 14 -34.59 15.20 2.56
CA ARG A 14 -34.21 15.72 1.23
C ARG A 14 -32.96 15.02 0.67
N VAL A 15 -31.91 14.88 1.48
CA VAL A 15 -30.65 14.24 1.07
C VAL A 15 -30.85 12.74 0.80
N SER A 16 -31.71 12.07 1.56
CA SER A 16 -32.00 10.64 1.36
C SER A 16 -32.78 10.43 0.07
N LEU A 17 -33.77 11.28 -0.21
CA LEU A 17 -34.52 11.28 -1.46
C LEU A 17 -33.64 11.63 -2.67
N SER A 18 -32.71 12.57 -2.53
CA SER A 18 -31.79 12.94 -3.62
C SER A 18 -30.72 11.87 -3.89
N LYS A 19 -30.44 11.00 -2.91
CA LYS A 19 -29.43 9.94 -3.00
C LYS A 19 -30.03 8.56 -3.20
N LYS A 20 -31.31 8.45 -3.57
CA LYS A 20 -31.93 7.15 -3.89
C LYS A 20 -31.63 6.76 -5.34
N ARG A 21 -31.55 5.46 -5.59
CA ARG A 21 -31.62 4.87 -6.94
C ARG A 21 -33.07 4.80 -7.40
N ASP A 22 -33.29 4.53 -8.68
CA ASP A 22 -34.64 4.31 -9.21
C ASP A 22 -35.34 3.11 -8.55
N SER A 23 -34.58 2.15 -8.04
CA SER A 23 -35.07 1.04 -7.22
C SER A 23 -35.55 1.42 -5.81
N GLY A 24 -35.47 2.70 -5.42
CA GLY A 24 -35.84 3.19 -4.09
C GLY A 24 -34.75 2.99 -3.01
N VAL A 25 -33.64 2.32 -3.35
CA VAL A 25 -32.53 2.06 -2.41
C VAL A 25 -31.59 3.25 -2.35
N ALA A 26 -31.20 3.67 -1.15
CA ALA A 26 -30.19 4.72 -0.96
C ALA A 26 -28.82 4.32 -1.52
N LEU A 27 -28.12 5.27 -2.13
CA LEU A 27 -26.76 5.10 -2.61
C LEU A 27 -25.80 4.77 -1.45
N PRO A 28 -24.78 3.94 -1.69
CA PRO A 28 -23.81 3.60 -0.67
C PRO A 28 -23.09 4.84 -0.15
N ASN A 29 -22.91 4.91 1.16
CA ASN A 29 -22.16 5.98 1.80
C ASN A 29 -20.66 5.81 1.51
N ASN A 30 -20.09 6.74 0.72
CA ASN A 30 -18.68 6.71 0.33
C ASN A 30 -17.75 7.55 1.23
N ARG A 31 -18.23 8.00 2.40
CA ARG A 31 -17.37 8.66 3.39
C ARG A 31 -16.22 7.74 3.81
N GLY A 32 -15.04 8.32 4.00
CA GLY A 32 -13.83 7.58 4.39
C GLY A 32 -13.22 6.70 3.30
N ARG A 33 -13.80 6.64 2.09
CA ARG A 33 -13.29 5.83 0.96
C ARG A 33 -12.35 6.59 0.03
N HIS A 34 -11.89 7.77 0.43
CA HIS A 34 -10.93 8.55 -0.34
C HIS A 34 -9.55 7.90 -0.29
N ILE A 35 -8.86 7.83 -1.42
CA ILE A 35 -7.48 7.31 -1.50
C ILE A 35 -6.57 8.27 -0.74
N PRO A 36 -5.89 7.85 0.33
CA PRO A 36 -5.09 8.78 1.10
C PRO A 36 -3.91 9.27 0.26
N LYS A 37 -3.54 10.55 0.40
CA LYS A 37 -2.49 11.19 -0.42
C LYS A 37 -1.11 10.53 -0.29
N ASN A 38 -0.90 9.83 0.81
CA ASN A 38 0.32 9.06 1.08
C ASN A 38 0.29 7.64 0.49
N LYS A 39 -0.78 7.24 -0.20
CA LYS A 39 -0.88 5.93 -0.84
C LYS A 39 0.10 5.90 -2.02
N LEU A 40 1.03 4.96 -1.97
CA LEU A 40 1.96 4.73 -3.05
C LEU A 40 1.21 4.15 -4.27
N PRO A 41 1.55 4.55 -5.50
CA PRO A 41 1.11 3.84 -6.70
C PRO A 41 1.56 2.37 -6.65
N GLU A 42 0.66 1.49 -7.07
CA GLU A 42 0.88 0.04 -7.03
C GLU A 42 2.04 -0.39 -7.93
N THR A 43 2.26 0.33 -9.04
CA THR A 43 3.37 0.09 -9.97
C THR A 43 4.73 0.21 -9.29
N VAL A 44 4.95 1.28 -8.54
CA VAL A 44 6.20 1.54 -7.81
C VAL A 44 6.37 0.52 -6.67
N ARG A 45 5.27 0.12 -6.02
CA ARG A 45 5.27 -0.96 -5.03
C ARG A 45 5.74 -2.28 -5.65
N MET A 46 5.18 -2.64 -6.78
CA MET A 46 5.50 -3.88 -7.49
C MET A 46 6.93 -3.89 -8.02
N SER A 47 7.44 -2.74 -8.49
CA SER A 47 8.84 -2.59 -8.89
C SER A 47 9.80 -2.90 -7.74
N MET A 48 9.57 -2.32 -6.55
CA MET A 48 10.37 -2.61 -5.35
C MET A 48 10.29 -4.09 -4.94
N ILE A 49 9.09 -4.67 -4.97
CA ILE A 49 8.84 -6.08 -4.65
C ILE A 49 9.60 -6.99 -5.63
N SER A 50 9.54 -6.70 -6.92
CA SER A 50 10.25 -7.44 -7.97
C SER A 50 11.76 -7.34 -7.78
N HIS A 51 12.29 -6.15 -7.51
CA HIS A 51 13.71 -5.94 -7.24
C HIS A 51 14.17 -6.66 -5.98
N ILE A 52 13.43 -6.62 -4.88
CA ILE A 52 13.78 -7.37 -3.66
C ILE A 52 13.78 -8.88 -3.94
N SER A 53 12.85 -9.37 -4.75
CA SER A 53 12.73 -10.79 -5.12
C SER A 53 13.82 -11.29 -6.05
N SER A 54 14.55 -10.41 -6.76
CA SER A 54 15.62 -10.87 -7.64
C SER A 54 16.89 -11.28 -6.90
N PHE A 55 17.00 -10.98 -5.60
CA PHE A 55 18.17 -11.38 -4.80
C PHE A 55 17.99 -12.77 -4.20
N PRO A 56 19.06 -13.60 -4.18
CA PRO A 56 19.02 -14.88 -3.49
C PRO A 56 18.87 -14.65 -1.98
N VAL A 57 18.04 -15.46 -1.35
CA VAL A 57 17.85 -15.46 0.10
C VAL A 57 18.23 -16.84 0.61
N TYR A 58 18.99 -16.88 1.69
CA TYR A 58 19.52 -18.11 2.27
C TYR A 58 18.72 -18.48 3.51
N ASP A 59 18.46 -19.77 3.69
CA ASP A 59 17.93 -20.27 4.95
C ASP A 59 19.05 -20.25 6.00
N SER A 60 18.70 -19.98 7.26
CA SER A 60 19.64 -20.13 8.36
C SER A 60 20.00 -21.60 8.52
N HIS A 61 21.12 -22.02 7.91
CA HIS A 61 21.63 -23.40 7.95
C HIS A 61 21.87 -23.92 9.37
N CYS A 62 22.01 -23.05 10.37
CA CYS A 62 22.21 -23.42 11.76
C CYS A 62 21.33 -22.58 12.70
N SER A 63 20.11 -23.04 13.00
CA SER A 63 19.52 -22.87 14.35
C SER A 63 18.16 -23.54 14.45
N ARG A 64 18.13 -24.71 15.11
CA ARG A 64 17.01 -25.30 15.88
C ARG A 64 15.60 -24.91 15.40
N ALA A 65 15.05 -25.66 14.45
CA ALA A 65 13.62 -25.99 14.19
C ALA A 65 12.47 -24.95 14.39
N ARG A 66 12.72 -23.69 14.75
CA ARG A 66 11.69 -22.74 15.24
C ARG A 66 11.57 -21.46 14.40
N SER A 67 12.34 -21.30 13.33
CA SER A 67 12.37 -20.04 12.57
C SER A 67 12.45 -20.29 11.06
N ASN A 68 11.45 -19.82 10.32
CA ASN A 68 11.44 -19.73 8.85
C ASN A 68 12.07 -18.42 8.32
N ARG A 69 12.89 -17.76 9.14
CA ARG A 69 13.55 -16.51 8.74
C ARG A 69 14.60 -16.78 7.66
N LYS A 70 14.57 -15.98 6.62
CA LYS A 70 15.53 -16.01 5.52
C LYS A 70 16.49 -14.85 5.67
N TYR A 71 17.74 -15.06 5.28
CA TYR A 71 18.82 -14.10 5.48
C TYR A 71 19.45 -13.71 4.14
N LEU A 72 19.88 -12.46 4.05
CA LEU A 72 20.68 -12.00 2.93
C LEU A 72 22.11 -12.56 3.05
N GLY A 73 22.78 -12.72 1.90
CA GLY A 73 24.19 -13.10 1.88
C GLY A 73 25.06 -12.07 2.63
N PRO A 74 26.23 -12.47 3.15
CA PRO A 74 27.06 -11.63 4.04
C PRO A 74 27.58 -10.34 3.38
N LYS A 75 27.62 -10.29 2.05
CA LYS A 75 28.04 -9.10 1.28
C LYS A 75 26.88 -8.19 0.88
N LEU A 76 25.64 -8.61 1.11
CA LEU A 76 24.44 -7.91 0.67
C LEU A 76 23.75 -7.24 1.86
N ASN A 77 23.71 -5.92 1.84
CA ASN A 77 23.01 -5.13 2.85
C ASN A 77 21.83 -4.37 2.22
N ILE A 78 20.81 -4.03 3.01
CA ILE A 78 19.61 -3.32 2.54
C ILE A 78 19.97 -1.98 1.89
N ASN A 79 20.98 -1.28 2.43
CA ASN A 79 21.48 -0.04 1.83
C ASN A 79 22.07 -0.27 0.44
N LEU A 80 22.79 -1.39 0.24
CA LEU A 80 23.35 -1.73 -1.06
C LEU A 80 22.24 -2.12 -2.03
N MET A 81 21.24 -2.89 -1.58
CA MET A 81 20.06 -3.22 -2.38
C MET A 81 19.32 -1.96 -2.82
N TYR A 82 19.15 -0.96 -1.94
CA TYR A 82 18.52 0.30 -2.33
C TYR A 82 19.34 1.07 -3.36
N LYS A 83 20.68 1.13 -3.22
CA LYS A 83 21.54 1.73 -4.25
C LYS A 83 21.37 1.05 -5.60
N LEU A 84 21.38 -0.28 -5.64
CA LEU A 84 21.15 -1.06 -6.86
C LEU A 84 19.75 -0.82 -7.45
N TYR A 85 18.73 -0.65 -6.61
CA TYR A 85 17.38 -0.29 -7.06
C TYR A 85 17.37 1.08 -7.76
N VAL A 86 18.01 2.08 -7.15
CA VAL A 86 18.11 3.43 -7.72
C VAL A 86 18.87 3.41 -9.05
N GLU A 87 19.97 2.68 -9.13
CA GLU A 87 20.74 2.51 -10.37
C GLU A 87 19.89 1.81 -11.45
N LYS A 88 19.16 0.75 -11.11
CA LYS A 88 18.24 0.09 -12.04
C LYS A 88 17.16 1.05 -12.54
N CYS A 89 16.56 1.84 -11.65
CA CYS A 89 15.57 2.83 -12.05
C CYS A 89 16.14 3.91 -12.99
N LYS A 90 17.41 4.30 -12.82
CA LYS A 90 18.08 5.22 -13.76
C LYS A 90 18.29 4.57 -15.12
N THR A 91 18.70 3.31 -15.16
CA THR A 91 18.87 2.55 -16.42
C THR A 91 17.55 2.37 -17.16
N ASP A 92 16.44 2.20 -16.42
CA ASP A 92 15.09 2.04 -16.95
C ASP A 92 14.42 3.39 -17.31
N ASP A 93 15.17 4.50 -17.33
CA ASP A 93 14.71 5.88 -17.60
C ASP A 93 13.53 6.33 -16.72
N ILE A 94 13.50 5.88 -15.46
CA ILE A 94 12.45 6.26 -14.51
C ILE A 94 12.82 7.58 -13.83
N GLU A 95 11.89 8.54 -13.86
CA GLU A 95 12.07 9.81 -13.18
C GLU A 95 12.38 9.64 -11.68
N GLN A 96 13.34 10.42 -11.18
CA GLN A 96 13.71 10.44 -9.76
C GLN A 96 12.54 10.79 -8.83
N SER A 97 11.56 11.54 -9.31
CA SER A 97 10.33 11.91 -8.59
C SER A 97 9.46 10.69 -8.23
N VAL A 98 9.52 9.64 -9.06
CA VAL A 98 8.74 8.40 -8.95
C VAL A 98 9.50 7.35 -8.14
N ILE A 99 10.82 7.47 -8.02
CA ILE A 99 11.65 6.55 -7.25
C ILE A 99 11.26 6.62 -5.77
N ALA A 100 10.93 5.47 -5.21
CA ALA A 100 10.58 5.36 -3.81
C ALA A 100 11.75 5.71 -2.90
N LYS A 101 11.46 6.42 -1.80
CA LYS A 101 12.45 6.77 -0.79
C LYS A 101 12.97 5.53 -0.06
N GLU A 102 14.20 5.60 0.44
CA GLU A 102 14.88 4.50 1.14
C GLU A 102 14.07 3.93 2.32
N TRP A 103 13.46 4.78 3.16
CA TRP A 103 12.66 4.33 4.30
C TRP A 103 11.48 3.42 3.87
N LEU A 104 10.90 3.70 2.70
CA LEU A 104 9.77 2.94 2.17
C LEU A 104 10.25 1.61 1.60
N TYR A 105 11.39 1.62 0.91
CA TYR A 105 12.05 0.40 0.44
C TYR A 105 12.37 -0.54 1.62
N ARG A 106 12.97 -0.01 2.70
CA ARG A 106 13.23 -0.75 3.95
C ARG A 106 11.95 -1.31 4.57
N LYS A 107 10.85 -0.53 4.57
CA LYS A 107 9.55 -0.97 5.09
C LYS A 107 8.97 -2.13 4.28
N ILE A 108 9.10 -2.12 2.96
CA ILE A 108 8.64 -3.21 2.08
C ILE A 108 9.50 -4.45 2.29
N PHE A 109 10.82 -4.29 2.40
CA PHE A 109 11.74 -5.38 2.70
C PHE A 109 11.39 -6.10 4.01
N ASN A 110 11.26 -5.36 5.12
CA ASN A 110 10.95 -5.92 6.44
C ASN A 110 9.55 -6.54 6.56
N LYS A 111 8.62 -6.20 5.65
CA LYS A 111 7.30 -6.83 5.62
C LYS A 111 7.35 -8.24 4.99
N ARG A 112 8.39 -8.54 4.21
CA ARG A 112 8.45 -9.73 3.34
C ARG A 112 9.51 -10.75 3.74
N VAL A 113 10.61 -10.31 4.38
CA VAL A 113 11.69 -11.14 4.93
C VAL A 113 11.44 -11.38 6.42
#